data_AF-A0A248KHJ6-F1
#
_entry.id   AF-A0A248KHJ6-F1
#
_cell.length_a   1.000
_cell.length_b   1.000
_cell.length_c   1.000
_cell.angle_alpha   90.00
_cell.angle_beta   90.00
_cell.angle_gamma   90.00
#
_symmetry.space_group_name_H-M   'P 1'
#
loop_
_entity.id
_entity.type
_entity.pdbx_description
1 polymer ?
#
loop_
_entity_poly.entity_id
_entity_poly.type
_entity_poly.pdbx_seq_one_letter_code
_entity_poly.pdbx_strand_id
1 'polypeptide(L)'
;MNERKIAPCADVGVERICLKDGDYFFPTEPAIKADSLRTKSLLHRFNHTDPAETGARLRLMKELLPECGEGVSVTTPFHCSRGYNIRAGKNFYCNVDCVILDLTDVTIGMMFNWVLR
;
A
#
# COMPACT_ATOMS: atom_id res chain seq x y z
N MET A 1 29.83 8.65 14.56
CA MET A 1 28.76 8.50 13.55
C MET A 1 27.95 7.29 13.97
N ASN A 2 26.70 7.53 14.36
CA ASN A 2 25.98 6.72 15.34
C ASN A 2 25.07 5.70 14.65
N GLU A 3 25.52 4.45 14.53
CA GLU A 3 24.66 3.31 14.21
C GLU A 3 23.76 3.03 15.41
N ARG A 4 22.58 3.66 15.45
CA ARG A 4 21.50 3.15 16.31
C ARG A 4 20.93 1.91 15.63
N LYS A 5 21.65 0.78 15.72
CA LYS A 5 21.03 -0.55 15.63
C LYS A 5 20.03 -0.61 16.78
N ILE A 6 18.76 -0.46 16.42
CA ILE A 6 17.63 -0.63 17.34
C ILE A 6 17.81 -2.01 17.97
N ALA A 7 17.85 -2.06 19.31
CA ALA A 7 18.05 -3.31 20.03
C ALA A 7 16.96 -4.31 19.63
N PRO A 8 17.31 -5.60 19.42
CA PRO A 8 16.31 -6.62 19.14
C PRO A 8 15.37 -6.68 20.35
N CYS A 9 14.09 -6.38 20.15
CA CYS A 9 13.09 -6.69 21.15
C CYS A 9 13.07 -8.22 21.26
N ALA A 10 13.63 -8.71 22.36
CA ALA A 10 13.80 -10.12 22.66
C ALA A 10 12.45 -10.87 22.65
N ASP A 11 12.47 -12.07 22.07
CA ASP A 11 11.59 -13.21 22.38
C ASP A 11 10.09 -12.94 22.55
N VAL A 12 9.44 -12.31 21.57
CA VAL A 12 7.97 -12.19 21.55
C VAL A 12 7.22 -13.35 20.90
N GLY A 13 7.91 -14.38 20.37
CA GLY A 13 7.22 -15.49 19.67
C GLY A 13 6.43 -15.05 18.42
N VAL A 14 6.70 -13.83 17.92
CA VAL A 14 6.05 -13.25 16.74
C VAL A 14 6.89 -13.61 15.52
N GLU A 15 6.27 -14.25 14.53
CA GLU A 15 6.93 -14.53 13.25
C GLU A 15 7.42 -13.23 12.61
N ARG A 16 8.70 -13.22 12.25
CA ARG A 16 9.35 -12.12 11.53
C ARG A 16 9.05 -12.25 10.05
N ILE A 17 8.67 -11.15 9.41
CA ILE A 17 8.51 -11.14 7.95
C ILE A 17 9.82 -10.65 7.34
N CYS A 18 10.44 -11.51 6.51
CA CYS A 18 11.66 -11.20 5.78
C CYS A 18 11.31 -10.39 4.52
N LEU A 19 11.97 -9.24 4.34
CA LEU A 19 11.89 -8.42 3.14
C LEU A 19 12.94 -8.88 2.11
N LYS A 20 12.79 -8.45 0.86
CA LYS A 20 13.67 -8.86 -0.26
C LYS A 20 15.17 -8.61 -0.02
N ASP A 21 15.50 -7.59 0.78
CA ASP A 21 16.90 -7.20 1.04
C ASP A 21 17.50 -7.89 2.28
N GLY A 22 16.79 -8.84 2.88
CA GLY A 22 17.22 -9.55 4.09
C GLY A 22 16.90 -8.80 5.40
N ASP A 23 16.27 -7.63 5.30
CA ASP A 23 15.73 -6.90 6.43
C ASP A 23 14.48 -7.57 7.00
N TYR A 24 14.27 -7.41 8.30
CA TYR A 24 13.11 -7.93 9.00
C TYR A 24 12.33 -6.77 9.61
N PHE A 25 11.01 -6.88 9.60
CA PHE A 25 10.16 -6.04 10.46
C PHE A 25 9.27 -6.90 11.33
N PHE A 26 8.94 -6.40 12.51
CA PHE A 26 7.95 -7.03 13.38
C PHE A 26 6.57 -6.38 13.14
N PRO A 27 5.54 -7.15 12.75
CA PRO A 27 4.19 -6.61 12.55
C PRO A 27 3.60 -5.94 13.80
N THR A 28 4.15 -6.26 14.97
CA THR A 28 3.74 -5.71 16.26
C THR A 28 4.32 -4.33 16.57
N GLU A 29 5.31 -3.87 15.80
CA GLU A 29 5.94 -2.56 16.00
C GLU A 29 4.92 -1.42 15.91
N PRO A 30 4.98 -0.43 16.82
CA PRO A 30 4.04 0.69 16.83
C PRO A 30 3.98 1.46 15.51
N ALA A 31 5.12 1.65 14.85
CA ALA A 31 5.19 2.34 13.55
C ALA A 31 4.43 1.56 12.46
N ILE A 32 4.66 0.25 12.37
CA ILE A 32 3.99 -0.64 11.40
C ILE A 32 2.49 -0.69 11.66
N LYS A 33 2.07 -0.73 12.93
CA LYS A 33 0.64 -0.66 13.30
C LYS A 33 0.00 0.67 12.90
N ALA A 34 0.70 1.78 13.13
CA ALA A 34 0.21 3.11 12.75
C ALA A 34 0.03 3.23 11.24
N ASP A 35 1.00 2.77 10.46
CA ASP A 35 0.92 2.73 9.00
C ASP A 35 -0.23 1.84 8.53
N SER A 36 -0.35 0.64 9.08
CA SER A 36 -1.42 -0.29 8.71
C SER A 36 -2.81 0.28 9.05
N LEU A 37 -2.94 1.00 10.16
CA LEU A 37 -4.19 1.70 10.53
C LEU A 37 -4.51 2.84 9.56
N ARG A 38 -3.51 3.66 9.20
CA ARG A 38 -3.65 4.73 8.20
C ARG A 38 -4.15 4.15 6.88
N THR A 39 -3.47 3.12 6.36
CA THR A 39 -3.81 2.51 5.07
C THR A 39 -5.21 1.90 5.10
N LYS A 40 -5.56 1.15 6.16
CA LYS A 40 -6.91 0.58 6.31
C LYS A 40 -8.00 1.64 6.38
N SER A 41 -7.75 2.76 7.07
CA SER A 41 -8.68 3.88 7.14
C SER A 41 -8.92 4.52 5.76
N LEU A 42 -7.85 4.73 4.98
CA LEU A 42 -7.95 5.25 3.61
C LEU A 42 -8.68 4.29 2.68
N LEU A 43 -8.35 3.00 2.74
CA LEU A 43 -9.01 1.96 1.96
C LEU A 43 -10.50 1.87 2.30
N HIS A 44 -10.85 1.94 3.59
CA HIS A 44 -12.24 1.93 4.02
C HIS A 44 -13.02 3.10 3.41
N ARG A 45 -12.49 4.32 3.51
CA ARG A 45 -13.09 5.52 2.91
C ARG A 45 -13.22 5.36 1.40
N PHE A 46 -12.15 4.97 0.71
CA PHE A 46 -12.13 4.81 -0.75
C PHE A 46 -13.14 3.76 -1.24
N ASN A 47 -13.15 2.59 -0.61
CA ASN A 47 -14.02 1.47 -1.00
C ASN A 47 -15.51 1.74 -0.76
N HIS A 48 -15.86 2.66 0.15
CA HIS A 48 -17.25 3.04 0.45
C HIS A 48 -17.65 4.40 -0.14
N THR A 49 -16.78 5.05 -0.94
CA THR A 49 -17.12 6.31 -1.61
C THR A 49 -18.03 6.04 -2.81
N ASP A 50 -19.05 6.86 -3.03
CA ASP A 50 -19.97 6.71 -4.16
C ASP A 50 -19.21 6.82 -5.51
N PRO A 51 -19.49 5.96 -6.50
CA PRO A 51 -18.86 6.03 -7.82
C PRO A 51 -18.98 7.40 -8.52
N ALA A 52 -20.05 8.15 -8.26
CA ALA A 52 -20.27 9.48 -8.80
C ALA A 52 -19.38 10.56 -8.13
N GLU A 53 -18.86 10.32 -6.93
CA GLU A 53 -17.98 11.24 -6.19
C GLU A 53 -16.52 11.18 -6.69
N THR A 54 -16.33 11.33 -7.99
CA THR A 54 -15.04 11.21 -8.69
C THR A 54 -13.91 12.04 -8.06
N GLY A 55 -14.21 13.26 -7.62
CA GLY A 55 -13.25 14.13 -6.94
C GLY A 55 -12.80 13.62 -5.57
N ALA A 56 -13.73 13.05 -4.77
CA ALA A 56 -13.39 12.45 -3.48
C ALA A 56 -12.54 11.19 -3.66
N ARG A 57 -12.94 10.33 -4.61
CA ARG A 57 -12.20 9.13 -4.98
C ARG A 57 -10.77 9.45 -5.42
N LEU A 58 -10.59 10.47 -6.27
CA LEU A 58 -9.27 10.89 -6.74
C LEU A 58 -8.39 11.39 -5.59
N ARG A 59 -8.93 12.20 -4.67
CA ARG A 59 -8.18 12.69 -3.50
C ARG A 59 -7.73 11.53 -2.60
N LEU A 60 -8.64 10.62 -2.29
CA LEU A 60 -8.33 9.43 -1.48
C LEU A 60 -7.28 8.54 -2.16
N MET A 61 -7.38 8.37 -3.48
CA MET A 61 -6.42 7.59 -4.24
C MET A 61 -5.03 8.24 -4.26
N LYS A 62 -4.94 9.56 -4.38
CA LYS A 62 -3.65 10.28 -4.30
C LYS A 62 -3.05 10.26 -2.90
N GLU A 63 -3.88 10.22 -1.86
CA GLU A 63 -3.42 10.06 -0.48
C GLU A 63 -2.92 8.62 -0.22
N LEU A 64 -3.59 7.63 -0.81
CA LEU A 64 -3.23 6.21 -0.69
C LEU A 64 -1.99 5.86 -1.51
N LEU A 65 -1.94 6.31 -2.77
CA LEU A 65 -0.91 6.03 -3.77
C LEU A 65 -0.28 7.36 -4.23
N PRO A 66 0.59 7.99 -3.42
CA PRO A 66 1.20 9.29 -3.73
C PRO A 66 2.02 9.27 -5.02
N GLU A 67 2.61 8.12 -5.34
CA GLU A 67 3.47 7.91 -6.50
C GLU A 67 2.74 7.40 -7.75
N CYS A 68 1.42 7.53 -7.80
CA CYS A 68 0.65 7.17 -8.99
C CYS A 68 0.66 8.28 -10.06
N GLY A 69 0.77 7.88 -11.33
CA GLY A 69 0.74 8.77 -12.48
C GLY A 69 -0.61 9.45 -12.72
N GLU A 70 -0.73 10.11 -13.88
CA GLU A 70 -1.98 10.66 -14.38
C GLU A 70 -2.90 9.54 -14.90
N GLY A 71 -4.22 9.72 -14.85
CA GLY A 71 -5.17 8.76 -15.43
C GLY A 71 -5.35 7.46 -14.63
N VAL A 72 -5.04 7.47 -13.33
CA VAL A 72 -5.23 6.31 -12.44
C VAL A 72 -6.71 6.04 -12.23
N SER A 73 -7.13 4.82 -12.50
CA SER A 73 -8.49 4.35 -12.34
C SER A 73 -8.50 3.03 -11.60
N VAL A 74 -9.17 3.00 -10.45
CA VAL A 74 -9.27 1.81 -9.60
C VAL A 74 -10.73 1.52 -9.35
N THR A 75 -11.13 0.32 -9.70
CA THR A 75 -12.46 -0.21 -9.43
C THR A 75 -12.49 -0.73 -7.99
N THR A 76 -13.43 -0.26 -7.18
CA THR A 76 -13.59 -0.71 -5.81
C THR A 76 -14.29 -2.08 -5.76
N PRO A 77 -13.99 -2.93 -4.76
CA PRO A 77 -13.03 -2.70 -3.68
C PRO A 77 -11.58 -2.90 -4.12
N PHE A 78 -10.68 -2.16 -3.49
CA PHE A 78 -9.23 -2.26 -3.65
C PHE A 78 -8.58 -2.56 -2.30
N HIS A 79 -7.46 -3.28 -2.32
CA HIS A 79 -6.72 -3.67 -1.12
C HIS A 79 -5.21 -3.50 -1.31
N CYS A 80 -4.54 -2.92 -0.31
CA CYS A 80 -3.09 -2.87 -0.24
C CYS A 80 -2.57 -2.93 1.20
N SER A 81 -1.27 -3.21 1.37
CA SER A 81 -0.64 -3.31 2.69
C SER A 81 -0.28 -1.94 3.26
N ARG A 82 0.34 -1.07 2.45
CA ARG A 82 0.77 0.28 2.84
C ARG A 82 0.29 1.37 1.88
N GLY A 83 0.18 1.08 0.58
CA GLY A 83 -0.19 1.99 -0.50
C GLY A 83 0.97 2.86 -1.00
N TYR A 84 1.76 3.45 -0.10
CA TYR A 84 2.80 4.41 -0.48
C TYR A 84 4.04 3.80 -1.16
N ASN A 85 4.22 2.47 -1.06
CA ASN A 85 5.28 1.76 -1.75
C ASN A 85 4.92 1.41 -3.21
N ILE A 86 3.69 1.69 -3.63
CA ILE A 86 3.21 1.39 -4.98
C ILE A 86 3.46 2.62 -5.87
N ARG A 87 4.33 2.44 -6.85
CA ARG A 87 4.62 3.40 -7.91
C ARG A 87 3.89 2.95 -9.16
N ALA A 88 2.86 3.68 -9.58
CA ALA A 88 2.05 3.30 -10.74
C ALA A 88 2.25 4.30 -11.87
N GLY A 89 2.50 3.81 -13.08
CA GLY A 89 2.65 4.63 -14.28
C GLY A 89 1.36 5.36 -14.69
N LYS A 90 1.44 6.14 -15.78
CA LYS A 90 0.24 6.79 -16.34
C LYS A 90 -0.75 5.75 -16.87
N ASN A 91 -2.03 6.09 -16.80
CA ASN A 91 -3.16 5.26 -17.23
C ASN A 91 -3.19 3.88 -16.55
N PHE A 92 -2.78 3.84 -15.28
CA PHE A 92 -2.90 2.64 -14.46
C PHE A 92 -4.37 2.30 -14.22
N TYR A 93 -4.74 1.06 -14.51
CA TYR A 93 -6.09 0.55 -14.30
C TYR A 93 -6.06 -0.69 -13.41
N CYS A 94 -6.85 -0.66 -12.33
CA CYS A 94 -7.16 -1.81 -11.50
C CYS A 94 -8.63 -2.17 -11.63
N ASN A 95 -8.89 -3.45 -11.88
CA ASN A 95 -10.23 -4.00 -11.83
C ASN A 95 -10.65 -4.30 -10.37
N VAL A 96 -11.90 -4.73 -10.20
CA VAL A 96 -12.51 -5.08 -8.90
C VAL A 96 -11.68 -6.13 -8.15
N ASP A 97 -11.66 -6.03 -6.82
CA ASP A 97 -10.99 -6.96 -5.90
C ASP A 97 -9.47 -7.07 -6.10
N CYS A 98 -8.85 -6.03 -6.63
CA CYS A 98 -7.40 -6.01 -6.78
C CYS A 98 -6.71 -5.91 -5.42
N VAL A 99 -5.77 -6.83 -5.16
CA VAL A 99 -4.95 -6.90 -3.94
C VAL A 99 -3.48 -6.71 -4.31
N ILE A 100 -2.83 -5.70 -3.72
CA ILE A 100 -1.39 -5.43 -3.91
C ILE A 100 -0.67 -5.46 -2.57
N LEU A 101 0.20 -6.45 -2.37
CA LEU A 101 0.98 -6.61 -1.14
C LEU A 101 2.32 -5.86 -1.25
N ASP A 102 2.33 -4.59 -0.84
CA ASP A 102 3.45 -3.66 -0.98
C ASP A 102 4.32 -3.53 0.28
N LEU A 103 4.81 -4.68 0.77
CA LEU A 103 5.75 -4.70 1.90
C LEU A 103 7.10 -4.05 1.54
N THR A 104 7.49 -4.18 0.27
CA THR A 104 8.63 -3.51 -0.39
C THR A 104 8.11 -2.65 -1.55
N ASP A 105 9.00 -1.91 -2.22
CA ASP A 105 8.66 -1.16 -3.43
C ASP A 105 7.98 -2.05 -4.49
N VAL A 106 6.87 -1.57 -5.03
CA VAL A 106 6.13 -2.18 -6.13
C VAL A 106 6.03 -1.15 -7.25
N THR A 107 6.75 -1.39 -8.35
CA THR A 107 6.70 -0.51 -9.52
C THR A 107 5.86 -1.15 -10.61
N ILE A 108 4.76 -0.50 -10.97
CA ILE A 108 3.88 -0.85 -12.07
C ILE A 108 4.12 0.15 -13.21
N GLY A 109 4.60 -0.34 -14.35
CA GLY A 109 4.93 0.48 -15.51
C GLY A 109 3.72 1.12 -16.21
N MET A 110 4.00 1.84 -17.30
CA MET A 110 2.97 2.39 -18.19
C MET A 110 2.38 1.27 -19.06
N MET A 111 1.04 1.23 -19.11
CA MET A 111 0.22 0.39 -20.00
C MET A 111 0.42 -1.11 -19.79
N PHE A 112 -0.50 -1.77 -19.07
CA PHE A 112 -1.14 -3.05 -19.43
C PHE A 112 -2.13 -3.43 -18.31
N ASN A 113 -3.28 -3.99 -18.71
CA ASN A 113 -4.36 -4.44 -17.84
C ASN A 113 -3.85 -5.60 -16.96
N TRP A 114 -3.57 -5.38 -15.67
CA TRP A 114 -3.17 -6.46 -14.76
C TRP A 114 -4.44 -7.11 -14.19
N VAL A 115 -4.83 -8.24 -14.78
CA VAL A 115 -5.64 -9.25 -14.09
C VAL A 115 -4.63 -10.22 -13.49
N LEU A 116 -4.35 -10.09 -12.20
CA LEU A 116 -3.74 -11.17 -11.42
C LEU A 116 -4.75 -11.61 -10.36
N ARG A 117 -5.04 -12.90 -10.39
CA ARG A 117 -5.80 -13.61 -9.38
C ARG A 117 -4.83 -14.29 -8.42
#